data_AF-A0A6C0HBZ8-F1
#
_entry.id   AF-A0A6C0HBZ8-F1
#
_cell.length_a   1.000
_cell.length_b   1.000
_cell.length_c   1.000
_cell.angle_alpha   90.00
_cell.angle_beta   90.00
_cell.angle_gamma   90.00
#
_symmetry.space_group_name_H-M   'P 1'
#
loop_
_entity.id
_entity.type
_entity.pdbx_description
1 polymer ?
#
loop_
_entity_poly.entity_id
_entity_poly.type
_entity_poly.pdbx_seq_one_letter_code
_entity_poly.pdbx_strand_id
1 'polypeptide(L)'
;MENIIERYIPPSLSQSDLKKQKKNIIKSRKLYRKGQYYQRPSVKSFKSRKSRHLEHARKLYGIDKIHPSKELAEKTQCSQEALEKIVNKGRGAYYSSGSRPNQTAESWGIARLASAVTGGNASIVDYHILKSGCKKTSKALKLANKTCKKQGKCHTAQ
;
A
#
# COMPACT_ATOMS: atom_id res chain seq x y z
N MET A 1 24.32 -10.09 -2.81
CA MET A 1 23.47 -9.08 -3.49
C MET A 1 22.21 -8.86 -2.68
N GLU A 2 21.79 -7.62 -2.43
CA GLU A 2 20.50 -7.38 -1.76
C GLU A 2 19.35 -7.96 -2.59
N ASN A 3 18.50 -8.77 -1.97
CA ASN A 3 17.31 -9.30 -2.63
C ASN A 3 16.29 -8.17 -2.89
N ILE A 4 15.87 -8.01 -4.14
CA ILE A 4 14.84 -7.06 -4.57
C ILE A 4 13.67 -7.86 -5.10
N ILE A 5 12.49 -7.60 -4.56
CA ILE A 5 11.24 -8.22 -4.99
C ILE A 5 11.07 -8.02 -6.51
N GLU A 6 10.88 -9.10 -7.26
CA GLU A 6 10.78 -9.09 -8.73
C GLU A 6 9.78 -8.07 -9.26
N ARG A 7 8.64 -7.92 -8.56
CA ARG A 7 7.60 -6.94 -8.92
C ARG A 7 8.08 -5.48 -8.91
N TYR A 8 9.19 -5.16 -8.25
CA TYR A 8 9.76 -3.81 -8.21
C TYR A 8 10.73 -3.53 -9.36
N ILE A 9 11.12 -4.58 -10.08
CA ILE A 9 12.06 -4.60 -11.20
C ILE A 9 11.46 -5.43 -12.35
N PRO A 10 10.31 -5.02 -12.91
CA PRO A 10 9.59 -5.83 -13.90
C PRO A 10 10.44 -6.06 -15.16
N PRO A 11 10.29 -7.22 -15.83
CA PRO A 11 11.07 -7.58 -17.01
C PRO A 11 10.79 -6.67 -18.22
N SER A 12 9.72 -5.89 -18.19
CA SER A 12 9.38 -4.92 -19.24
C SER A 12 10.29 -3.67 -19.25
N LEU A 13 11.20 -3.51 -18.29
CA LEU A 13 12.15 -2.41 -18.28
C LEU A 13 13.27 -2.64 -19.29
N SER A 14 13.77 -1.56 -19.89
CA SER A 14 15.05 -1.62 -20.61
C SER A 14 16.18 -1.98 -19.65
N GLN A 15 17.27 -2.54 -20.15
CA GLN A 15 18.42 -2.92 -19.32
C GLN A 15 19.01 -1.72 -18.54
N SER A 16 19.01 -0.53 -19.14
CA SER A 16 19.46 0.70 -18.48
C SER A 16 18.52 1.12 -17.35
N ASP A 17 17.20 1.12 -17.58
CA ASP A 17 16.21 1.47 -16.57
C ASP A 17 16.13 0.42 -15.45
N LEU A 18 16.33 -0.86 -15.76
CA LEU A 18 16.42 -1.93 -14.77
C LEU A 18 17.59 -1.68 -13.80
N LYS A 19 18.79 -1.38 -14.33
CA LYS A 19 19.96 -1.02 -13.53
C LYS A 19 19.71 0.23 -12.69
N LYS A 20 19.10 1.26 -13.28
CA LYS A 20 18.72 2.51 -12.59
C LYS A 20 17.75 2.26 -11.45
N GLN A 21 16.71 1.45 -11.68
CA GLN A 21 15.69 1.11 -10.67
C GLN A 21 16.31 0.34 -9.51
N LYS A 22 17.14 -0.68 -9.78
CA LYS A 22 17.87 -1.44 -8.74
C LYS A 22 18.74 -0.52 -7.87
N LYS A 23 19.55 0.34 -8.52
CA LYS A 23 20.41 1.31 -7.82
C LYS A 23 19.60 2.25 -6.92
N ASN A 24 18.48 2.77 -7.42
CA ASN A 24 17.63 3.70 -6.65
C ASN A 24 16.89 3.03 -5.50
N ILE A 25 16.46 1.77 -5.63
CA ILE A 25 15.88 1.00 -4.52
C ILE A 25 16.91 0.82 -3.41
N ILE A 26 18.12 0.34 -3.75
CA ILE A 26 19.20 0.11 -2.77
C ILE A 26 19.59 1.43 -2.07
N LYS A 27 19.73 2.52 -2.84
CA LYS A 27 19.99 3.86 -2.29
C LYS A 27 18.88 4.28 -1.32
N SER A 28 17.62 4.13 -1.70
CA SER A 28 16.47 4.49 -0.87
C SER A 28 16.46 3.74 0.46
N ARG A 29 16.73 2.42 0.44
CA ARG A 29 16.83 1.58 1.64
C ARG A 29 17.94 2.04 2.58
N LYS A 30 19.13 2.33 2.03
CA LYS A 30 20.28 2.81 2.81
C LYS A 30 20.02 4.16 3.47
N LEU A 31 19.41 5.09 2.74
CA LEU A 31 19.06 6.42 3.24
C LEU A 31 17.96 6.35 4.30
N TYR A 32 16.96 5.50 4.11
CA TYR A 32 15.87 5.32 5.08
C TYR A 32 16.37 4.88 6.46
N ARG A 33 17.37 3.98 6.51
CA ARG A 33 18.02 3.57 7.77
C ARG A 33 18.72 4.72 8.50
N LYS A 34 19.07 5.80 7.78
CA LYS A 34 19.65 7.03 8.32
C LYS A 34 18.61 8.12 8.58
N GLY A 35 17.31 7.79 8.52
CA GLY A 35 16.22 8.75 8.65
C GLY A 35 16.02 9.67 7.42
N GLN A 36 16.67 9.38 6.29
CA GLN A 36 16.60 10.20 5.08
C GLN A 36 15.62 9.60 4.06
N TYR A 37 14.61 10.39 3.68
CA TYR A 37 13.52 9.96 2.81
C TYR A 37 13.81 10.31 1.34
N TYR A 38 14.23 9.32 0.55
CA TYR A 38 14.59 9.52 -0.85
C TYR A 38 13.47 9.14 -1.82
N GLN A 39 12.89 10.14 -2.48
CA GLN A 39 11.95 9.97 -3.58
C GLN A 39 12.71 9.56 -4.86
N ARG A 40 12.35 8.41 -5.44
CA ARG A 40 13.05 7.84 -6.59
C ARG A 40 12.63 8.51 -7.90
N PRO A 41 13.56 8.73 -8.85
CA PRO A 41 13.23 9.26 -10.17
C PRO A 41 12.43 8.25 -10.99
N SER A 42 11.68 8.76 -11.97
CA SER A 42 11.01 7.91 -12.94
C SER A 42 11.97 7.25 -13.93
N VAL A 43 11.53 6.12 -14.47
CA VAL A 43 12.15 5.36 -15.55
C VAL A 43 11.22 5.39 -16.76
N LYS A 44 11.76 5.68 -17.94
CA LYS A 44 10.96 6.01 -19.13
C LYS A 44 10.33 4.76 -19.75
N SER A 45 11.03 3.62 -19.71
CA SER A 45 10.53 2.36 -20.26
C SER A 45 9.33 1.78 -19.51
N PHE A 46 9.01 2.25 -18.31
CA PHE A 46 7.88 1.75 -17.53
C PHE A 46 6.58 2.49 -17.87
N LYS A 47 5.59 1.73 -18.35
CA LYS A 47 4.22 2.23 -18.59
C LYS A 47 3.37 2.09 -17.32
N SER A 48 3.03 3.22 -16.70
CA SER A 48 2.15 3.26 -15.54
C SER A 48 0.71 2.88 -15.90
N ARG A 49 0.01 2.22 -14.96
CA ARG A 49 -1.41 1.84 -15.10
C ARG A 49 -2.20 2.36 -13.90
N LYS A 50 -3.49 2.62 -14.10
CA LYS A 50 -4.41 2.99 -13.01
C LYS A 50 -4.54 1.85 -12.01
N SER A 51 -4.71 2.20 -10.73
CA SER A 51 -4.82 1.23 -9.63
C SER A 51 -6.24 0.70 -9.52
N ARG A 52 -6.43 -0.60 -9.78
CA ARG A 52 -7.70 -1.30 -9.58
C ARG A 52 -8.21 -1.22 -8.13
N HIS A 53 -7.31 -1.14 -7.15
CA HIS A 53 -7.71 -0.97 -5.75
C HIS A 53 -8.37 0.38 -5.49
N LEU A 54 -7.86 1.45 -6.12
CA LEU A 54 -8.46 2.78 -5.99
C LEU A 54 -9.83 2.81 -6.65
N GLU A 55 -9.95 2.28 -7.87
CA GLU A 55 -11.23 2.19 -8.57
C GLU A 55 -12.26 1.40 -7.76
N HIS A 56 -11.86 0.27 -7.16
CA HIS A 56 -12.75 -0.52 -6.31
C HIS A 56 -13.16 0.24 -5.04
N ALA A 57 -12.22 0.90 -4.35
CA ALA A 57 -12.53 1.66 -3.14
C ALA A 57 -13.48 2.83 -3.41
N ARG A 58 -13.27 3.56 -4.52
CA ARG A 58 -14.16 4.65 -4.94
C ARG A 58 -15.58 4.17 -5.14
N LYS A 59 -15.75 3.08 -5.90
CA LYS A 59 -17.06 2.46 -6.15
C LYS A 59 -17.70 1.93 -4.86
N LEU A 60 -16.92 1.30 -3.99
CA LEU A 60 -17.43 0.66 -2.77
C LEU A 60 -17.96 1.67 -1.74
N TYR A 61 -17.32 2.82 -1.63
CA TYR A 61 -17.64 3.85 -0.64
C TYR A 61 -18.37 5.07 -1.22
N GLY A 62 -18.46 5.18 -2.55
CA GLY A 62 -19.08 6.29 -3.24
C GLY A 62 -18.31 7.59 -3.05
N ILE A 63 -16.97 7.55 -3.10
CA ILE A 63 -16.10 8.72 -2.93
C ILE A 63 -15.08 8.80 -4.06
N ASP A 64 -14.66 10.01 -4.45
CA ASP A 64 -13.75 10.20 -5.57
C ASP A 64 -12.27 10.09 -5.17
N LYS A 65 -11.90 10.63 -4.01
CA LYS A 65 -10.50 10.71 -3.56
C LYS A 65 -10.28 9.80 -2.37
N ILE A 66 -9.55 8.70 -2.58
CA ILE A 66 -9.14 7.81 -1.49
C ILE A 66 -7.92 8.40 -0.78
N HIS A 67 -8.14 8.91 0.41
CA HIS A 67 -7.12 9.42 1.33
C HIS A 67 -7.69 9.32 2.76
N PRO A 68 -6.87 9.41 3.81
CA PRO A 68 -7.32 9.30 5.21
C PRO A 68 -8.08 10.57 5.64
N SER A 69 -9.25 10.79 5.02
CA SER A 69 -10.15 11.90 5.28
C SER A 69 -11.24 11.53 6.28
N LYS A 70 -11.86 12.55 6.85
CA LYS A 70 -13.06 12.40 7.68
C LYS A 70 -14.18 11.67 6.93
N GLU A 71 -14.40 12.02 5.65
CA GLU A 71 -15.39 11.35 4.80
C GLU A 71 -15.12 9.84 4.66
N LEU A 72 -13.87 9.45 4.36
CA LEU A 72 -13.53 8.03 4.25
C LEU A 72 -13.65 7.33 5.61
N ALA A 73 -13.26 7.98 6.71
CA ALA A 73 -13.41 7.46 8.07
C ALA A 73 -14.88 7.14 8.39
N GLU A 74 -15.80 8.04 8.08
CA GLU A 74 -17.24 7.85 8.26
C GLU A 74 -17.77 6.70 7.39
N LYS A 75 -17.46 6.68 6.09
CA LYS A 75 -17.92 5.63 5.15
C LYS A 75 -17.36 4.24 5.47
N THR A 76 -16.12 4.18 5.92
CA THR A 76 -15.47 2.91 6.33
C THR A 76 -15.86 2.49 7.74
N GLN A 77 -16.36 3.42 8.55
CA GLN A 77 -16.55 3.28 10.00
C GLN A 77 -15.23 2.91 10.72
N CYS A 78 -14.14 3.52 10.26
CA CYS A 78 -12.81 3.45 10.85
C CYS A 78 -12.39 4.85 11.33
N SER A 79 -11.54 4.92 12.35
CA SER A 79 -10.97 6.20 12.78
C SER A 79 -10.00 6.74 11.74
N GLN A 80 -9.89 8.06 11.64
CA GLN A 80 -8.97 8.70 10.69
C GLN A 80 -7.51 8.33 11.00
N GLU A 81 -7.16 8.19 12.28
CA GLU A 81 -5.83 7.77 12.74
C GLU A 81 -5.49 6.36 12.27
N ALA A 82 -6.47 5.45 12.25
CA ALA A 82 -6.27 4.09 11.76
C ALA A 82 -6.00 4.08 10.24
N LEU A 83 -6.74 4.88 9.48
CA LEU A 83 -6.51 5.05 8.05
C LEU A 83 -5.13 5.66 7.78
N GLU A 84 -4.75 6.70 8.53
CA GLU A 84 -3.45 7.36 8.46
C GLU A 84 -2.30 6.40 8.77
N LYS A 85 -2.45 5.54 9.80
CA LYS A 85 -1.48 4.49 10.13
C LYS A 85 -1.24 3.53 8.95
N ILE A 86 -2.29 3.15 8.22
CA ILE A 86 -2.16 2.28 7.04
C ILE A 86 -1.39 3.00 5.92
N VAL A 87 -1.71 4.27 5.65
CA VAL A 87 -0.99 5.08 4.65
C VAL A 87 0.49 5.21 5.04
N ASN A 88 0.78 5.49 6.31
CA ASN A 88 2.13 5.58 6.85
C ASN A 88 2.93 4.29 6.70
N LYS A 89 2.33 3.13 6.96
CA LYS A 89 2.99 1.84 6.68
C LYS A 89 3.29 1.65 5.20
N GLY A 90 2.42 2.13 4.31
CA GLY A 90 2.70 2.16 2.88
C GLY A 90 3.87 3.10 2.55
N ARG A 91 3.87 4.34 3.04
CA ARG A 91 4.99 5.28 2.87
C ARG A 91 6.31 4.68 3.38
N GLY A 92 6.30 4.08 4.57
CA GLY A 92 7.46 3.37 5.13
C GLY A 92 7.95 2.27 4.20
N ALA A 93 7.06 1.38 3.73
CA ALA A 93 7.41 0.29 2.82
C ALA A 93 8.03 0.79 1.49
N TYR A 94 7.57 1.94 0.98
CA TYR A 94 8.14 2.56 -0.21
C TYR A 94 9.63 2.86 -0.04
N TYR A 95 10.05 3.34 1.13
CA TYR A 95 11.44 3.68 1.42
C TYR A 95 12.27 2.49 1.93
N SER A 96 11.70 1.67 2.81
CA SER A 96 12.40 0.58 3.51
C SER A 96 12.56 -0.68 2.66
N SER A 97 11.60 -0.97 1.78
CA SER A 97 11.56 -2.20 0.98
C SER A 97 11.65 -1.89 -0.51
N GLY A 98 10.98 -0.83 -0.96
CA GLY A 98 10.91 -0.41 -2.35
C GLY A 98 9.48 -0.37 -2.88
N SER A 99 9.35 -0.12 -4.17
CA SER A 99 8.06 -0.07 -4.86
C SER A 99 8.23 -0.45 -6.32
N ARG A 100 7.10 -0.61 -7.01
CA ARG A 100 7.08 -0.60 -8.47
C ARG A 100 7.68 0.71 -9.01
N PRO A 101 8.20 0.70 -10.26
CA PRO A 101 8.72 1.92 -10.86
C PRO A 101 7.65 3.02 -10.97
N ASN A 102 8.11 4.27 -11.02
CA ASN A 102 7.28 5.47 -11.21
C ASN A 102 6.18 5.65 -10.14
N GLN A 103 6.43 5.20 -8.90
CA GLN A 103 5.56 5.43 -7.74
C GLN A 103 6.13 6.53 -6.83
N THR A 104 5.25 7.17 -6.07
CA THR A 104 5.62 8.02 -4.93
C THR A 104 5.31 7.30 -3.63
N ALA A 105 5.91 7.75 -2.53
CA ALA A 105 5.54 7.23 -1.20
C ALA A 105 4.04 7.38 -0.94
N GLU A 106 3.48 8.52 -1.35
CA GLU A 106 2.06 8.84 -1.19
C GLU A 106 1.16 7.92 -2.03
N SER A 107 1.45 7.76 -3.33
CA SER A 107 0.64 6.88 -4.20
C SER A 107 0.68 5.43 -3.72
N TRP A 108 1.82 5.01 -3.16
CA TRP A 108 2.00 3.68 -2.57
C TRP A 108 1.21 3.51 -1.27
N GLY A 109 1.21 4.54 -0.41
CA GLY A 109 0.39 4.62 0.80
C GLY A 109 -1.10 4.56 0.52
N ILE A 110 -1.59 5.41 -0.39
CA ILE A 110 -2.99 5.47 -0.80
C ILE A 110 -3.45 4.15 -1.44
N ALA A 111 -2.63 3.54 -2.30
CA ALA A 111 -2.96 2.23 -2.88
C ALA A 111 -3.05 1.13 -1.82
N ARG A 112 -2.20 1.17 -0.79
CA ARG A 112 -2.26 0.26 0.36
C ARG A 112 -3.54 0.49 1.17
N LEU A 113 -3.88 1.73 1.48
CA LEU A 113 -5.13 2.10 2.15
C LEU A 113 -6.34 1.55 1.40
N ALA A 114 -6.44 1.83 0.10
CA ALA A 114 -7.53 1.36 -0.75
C ALA A 114 -7.62 -0.18 -0.74
N SER A 115 -6.48 -0.87 -0.82
CA SER A 115 -6.43 -2.33 -0.71
C SER A 115 -6.88 -2.82 0.67
N ALA A 116 -6.53 -2.14 1.75
CA ALA A 116 -6.88 -2.53 3.11
C ALA A 116 -8.39 -2.40 3.38
N VAL A 117 -8.99 -1.26 3.03
CA VAL A 117 -10.41 -1.02 3.31
C VAL A 117 -11.34 -1.83 2.38
N THR A 118 -10.87 -2.23 1.20
CA THR A 118 -11.67 -3.05 0.26
C THR A 118 -11.50 -4.57 0.43
N GLY A 119 -10.77 -5.03 1.46
CA GLY A 119 -10.51 -6.45 1.68
C GLY A 119 -9.48 -7.06 0.72
N GLY A 120 -8.59 -6.27 0.11
CA GLY A 120 -7.43 -6.78 -0.61
C GLY A 120 -6.38 -7.38 0.34
N ASN A 121 -5.24 -7.85 -0.20
CA ASN A 121 -4.20 -8.48 0.62
C ASN A 121 -3.63 -7.58 1.73
N ALA A 122 -3.64 -6.25 1.54
CA ALA A 122 -3.24 -5.32 2.59
C ALA A 122 -4.14 -5.40 3.83
N SER A 123 -5.41 -5.79 3.68
CA SER A 123 -6.35 -5.95 4.80
C SER A 123 -5.95 -7.04 5.79
N ILE A 124 -5.23 -8.07 5.32
CA ILE A 124 -4.69 -9.15 6.16
C ILE A 124 -3.42 -8.68 6.89
N VAL A 125 -2.54 -7.96 6.17
CA VAL A 125 -1.29 -7.45 6.73
C VAL A 125 -1.54 -6.36 7.77
N ASP A 126 -2.54 -5.52 7.54
CA ASP A 126 -2.92 -4.41 8.42
C ASP A 126 -4.17 -4.75 9.25
N TYR A 127 -4.51 -6.03 9.39
CA TYR A 127 -5.70 -6.49 10.08
C TYR A 127 -5.79 -5.97 11.51
N HIS A 128 -4.68 -5.95 12.25
CA HIS A 128 -4.63 -5.41 13.61
C HIS A 128 -5.05 -3.93 13.68
N ILE A 129 -4.65 -3.11 12.69
CA ILE A 129 -5.03 -1.69 12.61
C ILE A 129 -6.53 -1.57 12.32
N LEU A 130 -7.05 -2.39 11.41
CA LEU A 130 -8.49 -2.42 11.12
C LEU A 130 -9.30 -2.91 12.33
N LYS A 131 -8.80 -3.91 13.06
CA LYS A 131 -9.46 -4.48 14.25
C LYS A 131 -9.51 -3.48 15.40
N SER A 132 -8.44 -2.72 15.64
CA SER A 132 -8.38 -1.71 16.70
C SER A 132 -9.06 -0.39 16.31
N GLY A 133 -9.01 -0.03 15.03
CA GLY A 133 -9.40 1.29 14.53
C GLY A 133 -10.78 1.37 13.89
N CYS A 134 -11.42 0.23 13.59
CA CYS A 134 -12.74 0.20 12.95
C CYS A 134 -13.80 -0.41 13.86
N LYS A 135 -15.05 0.00 13.67
CA LYS A 135 -16.19 -0.64 14.33
C LYS A 135 -16.24 -2.13 13.96
N LYS A 136 -16.63 -3.00 14.90
CA LYS A 136 -16.77 -4.46 14.66
C LYS A 136 -17.71 -4.78 13.50
N THR A 137 -18.72 -3.95 13.29
CA THR A 137 -19.72 -4.08 12.23
C THR A 137 -19.31 -3.44 10.90
N SER A 138 -18.15 -2.78 10.86
CA SER A 138 -17.66 -2.02 9.70
C SER A 138 -17.49 -2.91 8.47
N LYS A 139 -17.77 -2.32 7.30
CA LYS A 139 -17.60 -3.00 6.01
C LYS A 139 -16.14 -3.37 5.77
N ALA A 140 -15.20 -2.49 6.14
CA ALA A 140 -13.77 -2.72 6.00
C ALA A 140 -13.31 -3.96 6.79
N LEU A 141 -13.71 -4.08 8.06
CA LEU A 141 -13.32 -5.22 8.90
C LEU A 141 -14.00 -6.52 8.46
N LYS A 142 -15.28 -6.47 8.05
CA LYS A 142 -15.99 -7.63 7.49
C LYS A 142 -15.30 -8.16 6.23
N LEU A 143 -14.90 -7.28 5.32
CA LEU A 143 -14.16 -7.65 4.11
C LEU A 143 -12.77 -8.22 4.44
N ALA A 144 -12.06 -7.61 5.40
CA ALA A 144 -10.78 -8.12 5.87
C ALA A 144 -10.91 -9.55 6.42
N ASN A 145 -11.91 -9.81 7.26
CA ASN A 145 -12.24 -11.14 7.78
C ASN A 145 -12.57 -12.15 6.68
N LYS A 146 -13.34 -11.74 5.67
CA LYS A 146 -13.67 -12.61 4.52
C LYS A 146 -12.41 -13.02 3.74
N THR A 147 -11.53 -12.06 3.46
CA THR A 147 -10.29 -12.32 2.70
C THR A 147 -9.30 -13.14 3.52
N CYS A 148 -9.16 -12.83 4.80
CA CYS A 148 -8.45 -13.61 5.81
C CYS A 148 -8.83 -15.09 5.76
N LYS A 149 -10.14 -15.40 5.83
CA LYS A 149 -10.65 -16.78 5.77
C LYS A 149 -10.35 -17.42 4.42
N LYS A 150 -10.62 -16.71 3.32
CA LYS A 150 -10.36 -17.19 1.96
C LYS A 150 -8.90 -17.54 1.72
N GLN A 151 -7.97 -16.81 2.32
CA GLN A 151 -6.53 -17.01 2.15
C GLN A 151 -5.93 -18.00 3.17
N GLY A 152 -6.73 -18.52 4.12
CA GLY A 152 -6.23 -19.37 5.20
C GLY A 152 -5.23 -18.67 6.13
N LYS A 153 -5.27 -17.33 6.19
CA LYS A 153 -4.32 -16.49 6.96
C LYS A 153 -5.00 -15.77 8.10
N CYS A 154 -6.04 -16.39 8.66
CA CYS A 154 -6.67 -15.78 9.81
C CYS A 154 -5.77 -15.85 11.01
N HIS A 155 -5.43 -14.66 11.49
CA HIS A 155 -4.90 -14.45 12.83
C HIS A 155 -5.99 -14.96 13.77
N THR A 156 -5.86 -16.21 14.22
CA THR A 156 -6.41 -16.59 15.51
C THR A 156 -5.94 -15.52 16.47
N ALA A 157 -6.88 -14.86 17.13
CA ALA A 157 -6.54 -13.92 18.18
C ALA A 157 -5.70 -14.72 19.20
N GLN A 158 -4.39 -14.47 19.19
CA GLN A 158 -3.58 -14.62 20.40
C GLN A 158 -3.97 -13.48 21.33
#